data_AF-A0A348WCL5-F1
#
_entry.id   AF-A0A348WCL5-F1
#
_cell.length_a   1.000
_cell.length_b   1.000
_cell.length_c   1.000
_cell.angle_alpha   90.00
_cell.angle_beta   90.00
_cell.angle_gamma   90.00
#
_symmetry.space_group_name_H-M   'P 1'
#
loop_
_entity.id
_entity.type
_entity.pdbx_description
1 polymer ?
#
loop_
_entity_poly.entity_id
_entity_poly.type
_entity_poly.pdbx_seq_one_letter_code
_entity_poly.pdbx_strand_id
1 'polypeptide(L)'
;LGENFAIDLDRQAITGHSMGGHGALTLAMGLPGRFRSVSAFAPIAHPSASDWGRKQLGAYLGEDEATWAAHDATLLMREAGFDGPVLTDTGTKDQFLDLLKPEALFEAAAARRQQGTMRMQPGYDHSYFFVSTFMEDHVAFHAEALYG
;
A
#
# COMPACT_ATOMS: atom_id res chain seq x y z
N LEU A 1 -17.58 16.13 9.08
CA LEU A 1 -16.19 16.39 8.60
C LEU A 1 -16.17 17.60 7.67
N GLY A 2 -16.91 17.59 6.55
CA GLY A 2 -17.06 18.78 5.69
C GLY A 2 -17.73 19.99 6.35
N GLU A 3 -18.54 19.79 7.40
CA GLU A 3 -19.10 20.89 8.21
C GLU A 3 -18.06 21.57 9.12
N ASN A 4 -16.97 20.87 9.47
CA ASN A 4 -15.98 21.32 10.46
C ASN A 4 -14.60 21.65 9.85
N PHE A 5 -14.31 21.15 8.66
CA PHE A 5 -13.04 21.32 7.96
C PHE A 5 -13.28 21.59 6.47
N ALA A 6 -12.46 22.46 5.88
CA ALA A 6 -12.49 22.77 4.45
C ALA A 6 -11.85 21.63 3.64
N ILE A 7 -12.56 20.50 3.56
CA ILE A 7 -12.12 19.30 2.85
C ILE A 7 -13.15 18.89 1.80
N ASP A 8 -12.67 18.34 0.70
CA ASP A 8 -13.50 17.74 -0.33
C ASP A 8 -13.67 16.24 -0.05
N LEU A 9 -14.89 15.83 0.28
CA LEU A 9 -15.18 14.43 0.62
C LEU A 9 -15.28 13.52 -0.62
N ASP A 10 -15.44 14.08 -1.81
CA ASP A 10 -15.57 13.32 -3.07
C ASP A 10 -14.20 13.04 -3.73
N ARG A 11 -13.14 13.64 -3.19
CA ARG A 11 -11.76 13.54 -3.68
C ARG A 11 -10.82 13.23 -2.53
N GLN A 12 -10.67 11.95 -2.26
CA GLN A 12 -9.77 11.41 -1.23
C GLN A 12 -8.68 10.55 -1.86
N ALA A 13 -7.49 10.59 -1.29
CA ALA A 13 -6.38 9.69 -1.60
C ALA A 13 -5.79 9.15 -0.29
N ILE A 14 -5.07 8.04 -0.35
CA ILE A 14 -4.52 7.41 0.85
C ILE A 14 -3.07 6.98 0.65
N THR A 15 -2.25 7.20 1.68
CA THR A 15 -0.87 6.73 1.73
C THR A 15 -0.51 6.24 3.12
N GLY A 16 0.63 5.57 3.24
CA GLY A 16 1.17 5.16 4.52
C GLY A 16 2.55 4.51 4.41
N HIS A 17 3.19 4.31 5.56
CA HIS A 17 4.50 3.67 5.67
C HIS A 17 4.38 2.32 6.39
N SER A 18 5.05 1.28 5.90
CA SER A 18 5.10 -0.03 6.57
C SER A 18 3.71 -0.63 6.82
N MET A 19 3.33 -0.89 8.08
CA MET A 19 1.96 -1.27 8.45
C MET A 19 0.90 -0.24 7.99
N GLY A 20 1.22 1.05 7.99
CA GLY A 20 0.35 2.08 7.42
C GLY A 20 0.22 1.97 5.90
N GLY A 21 1.29 1.56 5.20
CA GLY A 21 1.27 1.32 3.77
C GLY A 21 0.45 0.08 3.40
N HIS A 22 0.54 -0.97 4.22
CA HIS A 22 -0.37 -2.12 4.18
C HIS A 22 -1.84 -1.69 4.29
N GLY A 23 -2.16 -0.86 5.29
CA GLY A 23 -3.50 -0.32 5.49
C GLY A 23 -3.98 0.52 4.31
N ALA A 24 -3.12 1.38 3.76
CA ALA A 24 -3.45 2.21 2.60
C ALA A 24 -3.86 1.36 1.39
N LEU A 25 -3.06 0.34 1.04
CA LEU A 25 -3.33 -0.55 -0.09
C LEU A 25 -4.59 -1.39 0.12
N THR A 26 -4.73 -2.02 1.28
CA THR A 26 -5.90 -2.87 1.58
C THR A 26 -7.19 -2.06 1.63
N LEU A 27 -7.19 -0.87 2.23
CA LEU A 27 -8.36 0.02 2.25
C LEU A 27 -8.70 0.53 0.85
N ALA A 28 -7.71 0.87 0.02
CA ALA A 28 -7.95 1.36 -1.33
C ALA A 28 -8.63 0.31 -2.21
N MET A 29 -8.18 -0.95 -2.14
CA MET A 29 -8.78 -2.06 -2.89
C MET A 29 -10.08 -2.57 -2.27
N GLY A 30 -10.19 -2.55 -0.94
CA GLY A 30 -11.36 -3.03 -0.19
C GLY A 30 -12.53 -2.05 -0.13
N LEU A 31 -12.33 -0.78 -0.49
CA LEU A 31 -13.37 0.26 -0.52
C LEU A 31 -13.49 0.89 -1.92
N PRO A 32 -14.07 0.17 -2.90
CA PRO A 32 -14.19 0.66 -4.27
C PRO A 32 -14.84 2.04 -4.36
N GLY A 33 -14.28 2.90 -5.20
CA GLY A 33 -14.78 4.26 -5.43
C GLY A 33 -14.48 5.28 -4.32
N ARG A 34 -13.90 4.87 -3.17
CA ARG A 34 -13.60 5.80 -2.08
C ARG A 34 -12.36 6.66 -2.33
N PHE A 35 -11.33 6.09 -2.94
CA PHE A 35 -10.04 6.75 -3.14
C PHE A 35 -9.76 6.93 -4.63
N ARG A 36 -9.18 8.08 -5.00
CA ARG A 36 -8.76 8.41 -6.36
C ARG A 36 -7.37 7.88 -6.70
N SER A 37 -6.51 7.75 -5.69
CA SER A 37 -5.16 7.21 -5.82
C SER A 37 -4.70 6.60 -4.49
N VAL A 38 -3.77 5.66 -4.56
CA VAL A 38 -3.13 5.06 -3.40
C VAL A 38 -1.63 5.00 -3.57
N SER A 39 -0.88 5.33 -2.51
CA SER A 39 0.56 5.11 -2.49
C SER A 39 1.05 4.47 -1.20
N ALA A 40 2.25 3.93 -1.18
CA ALA A 40 2.84 3.39 0.04
C ALA A 40 4.37 3.42 0.04
N PHE A 41 4.94 3.68 1.23
CA PHE A 41 6.36 3.54 1.51
C PHE A 41 6.62 2.23 2.25
N ALA A 42 7.51 1.40 1.70
CA ALA A 42 7.93 0.11 2.25
C ALA A 42 6.76 -0.70 2.87
N PRO A 43 5.65 -0.94 2.14
CA PRO A 43 4.45 -1.53 2.72
C PRO A 43 4.70 -2.98 3.17
N ILE A 44 4.02 -3.41 4.23
CA ILE A 44 3.86 -4.85 4.51
C ILE A 44 2.88 -5.39 3.45
N ALA A 45 3.46 -5.87 2.34
CA ALA A 45 2.71 -6.12 1.11
C ALA A 45 2.04 -7.50 1.09
N HIS A 46 2.63 -8.49 1.77
CA HIS A 46 2.12 -9.86 1.81
C HIS A 46 2.13 -10.44 3.24
N PRO A 47 1.38 -9.84 4.19
CA PRO A 47 1.38 -10.28 5.59
C PRO A 47 0.98 -11.76 5.79
N SER A 48 0.11 -12.35 4.97
CA SER A 48 -0.29 -13.76 5.14
C SER A 48 0.85 -14.75 4.84
N ALA A 49 1.87 -14.32 4.10
CA ALA A 49 3.06 -15.08 3.76
C ALA A 49 4.34 -14.55 4.44
N SER A 50 4.20 -13.81 5.54
CA SER A 50 5.29 -13.22 6.31
C SER A 50 5.15 -13.54 7.80
N ASP A 51 6.26 -13.88 8.46
CA ASP A 51 6.25 -14.20 9.90
C ASP A 51 5.71 -13.05 10.76
N TRP A 52 5.94 -11.80 10.34
CA TRP A 52 5.34 -10.63 10.98
C TRP A 52 3.82 -10.63 10.86
N GLY A 53 3.30 -10.80 9.64
CA GLY A 53 1.87 -10.69 9.38
C GLY A 53 1.09 -11.88 9.93
N ARG A 54 1.56 -13.11 9.72
CA ARG A 54 0.88 -14.34 10.19
C ARG A 54 0.63 -14.33 11.69
N LYS A 55 1.60 -13.86 12.49
CA LYS A 55 1.43 -13.72 13.94
C LYS A 55 0.29 -12.75 14.31
N GLN A 56 0.22 -11.60 13.64
CA GLN A 56 -0.79 -10.58 13.97
C GLN A 56 -2.17 -10.99 13.43
N LEU A 57 -2.24 -11.49 12.20
CA LEU A 57 -3.48 -11.95 11.58
C LEU A 57 -4.07 -13.11 12.38
N GLY A 58 -3.25 -14.08 12.80
CA GLY A 58 -3.70 -15.16 13.67
C GLY A 58 -4.24 -14.68 15.02
N ALA A 59 -3.63 -13.66 15.62
CA ALA A 59 -4.08 -13.09 16.89
C ALA A 59 -5.40 -12.32 16.79
N TYR A 60 -5.65 -11.62 15.67
CA TYR A 60 -6.83 -10.77 15.50
C TYR A 60 -8.00 -11.45 14.77
N LEU A 61 -7.71 -12.34 13.82
CA LEU A 61 -8.69 -12.95 12.92
C LEU A 61 -8.85 -14.47 13.17
N GLY A 62 -7.98 -15.06 13.99
CA GLY A 62 -7.95 -16.51 14.25
C GLY A 62 -7.09 -17.29 13.26
N GLU A 63 -6.99 -18.60 13.49
CA GLU A 63 -6.10 -19.50 12.74
C GLU A 63 -6.60 -19.87 11.33
N ASP A 64 -7.85 -19.52 10.99
CA ASP A 64 -8.40 -19.74 9.65
C ASP A 64 -7.84 -18.70 8.66
N GLU A 65 -6.79 -19.10 7.93
CA GLU A 65 -6.11 -18.24 6.96
C GLU A 65 -7.01 -17.79 5.80
N ALA A 66 -8.13 -18.48 5.55
CA ALA A 66 -9.09 -18.05 4.53
C ALA A 66 -9.67 -16.66 4.85
N THR A 67 -9.74 -16.28 6.12
CA THR A 67 -10.23 -14.97 6.57
C THR A 67 -9.21 -13.84 6.36
N TRP A 68 -7.94 -14.17 6.11
CA TRP A 68 -6.86 -13.19 6.04
C TRP A 68 -6.76 -12.50 4.67
N ALA A 69 -7.35 -13.09 3.63
CA ALA A 69 -7.23 -12.58 2.25
C ALA A 69 -7.73 -11.14 2.09
N ALA A 70 -8.77 -10.74 2.84
CA ALA A 70 -9.27 -9.35 2.85
C ALA A 70 -8.31 -8.35 3.52
N HIS A 71 -7.25 -8.85 4.16
CA HIS A 71 -6.24 -8.11 4.89
C HIS A 71 -4.84 -8.42 4.36
N ASP A 72 -4.71 -8.74 3.07
CA ASP A 72 -3.44 -8.93 2.39
C ASP A 72 -3.43 -8.17 1.06
N ALA A 73 -2.54 -7.18 0.94
CA ALA A 73 -2.49 -6.32 -0.24
C ALA A 73 -2.07 -7.08 -1.51
N THR A 74 -1.24 -8.11 -1.40
CA THR A 74 -0.81 -8.91 -2.55
C THR A 74 -1.97 -9.77 -3.06
N LEU A 75 -2.74 -10.38 -2.16
CA LEU A 75 -3.91 -11.18 -2.54
C LEU A 75 -5.01 -10.29 -3.15
N LEU A 76 -5.32 -9.15 -2.53
CA LEU A 76 -6.29 -8.18 -3.07
C LEU A 76 -5.87 -7.62 -4.43
N MET A 77 -4.59 -7.31 -4.61
CA MET A 77 -4.05 -6.83 -5.87
C MET A 77 -4.24 -7.86 -6.98
N ARG A 78 -3.99 -9.15 -6.68
CA ARG A 78 -4.14 -10.23 -7.66
C ARG A 78 -5.58 -10.49 -8.05
N GLU A 79 -6.50 -10.41 -7.09
CA GLU A 79 -7.92 -10.67 -7.31
C GLU A 79 -8.62 -9.52 -8.03
N ALA A 80 -8.57 -8.32 -7.44
CA ALA A 80 -9.36 -7.17 -7.89
C ALA A 80 -8.49 -6.03 -8.42
N GLY A 81 -7.34 -5.78 -7.79
CA GLY A 81 -6.55 -4.57 -8.03
C GLY A 81 -7.25 -3.32 -7.50
N PHE A 82 -6.80 -2.16 -7.98
CA PHE A 82 -7.34 -0.85 -7.65
C PHE A 82 -7.72 -0.12 -8.94
N ASP A 83 -8.91 0.50 -8.98
CA ASP A 83 -9.44 1.19 -10.16
C ASP A 83 -8.74 2.55 -10.46
N GLY A 84 -7.72 2.91 -9.69
CA GLY A 84 -6.92 4.11 -9.90
C GLY A 84 -5.42 3.83 -9.95
N PRO A 85 -4.59 4.88 -10.04
CA PRO A 85 -3.14 4.73 -10.05
C PRO A 85 -2.62 4.30 -8.67
N VAL A 86 -1.58 3.47 -8.69
CA VAL A 86 -0.84 2.99 -7.52
C VAL A 86 0.61 3.45 -7.58
N LEU A 87 1.18 3.93 -6.47
CA LEU A 87 2.62 4.22 -6.34
C LEU A 87 3.21 3.52 -5.12
N THR A 88 4.29 2.75 -5.29
CA THR A 88 5.02 2.21 -4.13
C THR A 88 6.50 2.47 -4.23
N ASP A 89 7.11 2.82 -3.10
CA ASP A 89 8.55 2.95 -2.96
C ASP A 89 9.06 2.01 -1.88
N THR A 90 10.16 1.30 -2.13
CA THR A 90 10.81 0.42 -1.15
C THR A 90 12.32 0.55 -1.25
N GLY A 91 13.00 0.82 -0.13
CA GLY A 91 14.46 0.92 -0.10
C GLY A 91 15.14 -0.44 -0.34
N THR A 92 16.18 -0.49 -1.17
CA THR A 92 16.89 -1.77 -1.45
C THR A 92 17.78 -2.23 -0.31
N LYS A 93 18.00 -1.41 0.72
CA LYS A 93 18.72 -1.75 1.96
C LYS A 93 17.79 -1.76 3.17
N ASP A 94 16.48 -1.82 2.93
CA ASP A 94 15.51 -2.02 3.99
C ASP A 94 15.74 -3.38 4.65
N GLN A 95 16.06 -3.37 5.95
CA GLN A 95 16.35 -4.55 6.74
C GLN A 95 15.16 -5.49 6.91
N PHE A 96 13.96 -5.09 6.46
CA PHE A 96 12.73 -5.86 6.58
C PHE A 96 12.20 -6.39 5.24
N LEU A 97 12.93 -6.27 4.12
CA LEU A 97 12.47 -6.71 2.79
C LEU A 97 11.80 -8.10 2.78
N ASP A 98 12.43 -9.10 3.39
CA ASP A 98 11.92 -10.46 3.47
C ASP A 98 10.58 -10.57 4.23
N LEU A 99 10.31 -9.63 5.13
CA LEU A 99 9.08 -9.53 5.92
C LEU A 99 8.03 -8.65 5.24
N LEU A 100 8.44 -7.67 4.44
CA LEU A 100 7.56 -6.78 3.68
C LEU A 100 7.03 -7.44 2.40
N LYS A 101 7.85 -8.27 1.74
CA LYS A 101 7.53 -8.99 0.50
C LYS A 101 7.11 -8.09 -0.68
N PRO A 102 7.82 -6.98 -1.00
CA PRO A 102 7.43 -6.07 -2.09
C PRO A 102 7.36 -6.77 -3.45
N GLU A 103 8.22 -7.75 -3.71
CA GLU A 103 8.27 -8.49 -4.97
C GLU A 103 6.95 -9.23 -5.25
N ALA A 104 6.32 -9.78 -4.21
CA ALA A 104 5.05 -10.49 -4.37
C ALA A 104 3.91 -9.54 -4.79
N LEU A 105 3.90 -8.31 -4.26
CA LEU A 105 2.96 -7.28 -4.70
C LEU A 105 3.22 -6.86 -6.14
N PHE A 106 4.50 -6.77 -6.55
CA PHE A 106 4.87 -6.38 -7.91
C PHE A 106 4.45 -7.45 -8.92
N GLU A 107 4.66 -8.72 -8.59
CA GLU A 107 4.18 -9.85 -9.38
C GLU A 107 2.65 -9.84 -9.51
N ALA A 108 1.92 -9.61 -8.41
CA ALA A 108 0.47 -9.53 -8.42
C ALA A 108 -0.04 -8.37 -9.27
N ALA A 109 0.55 -7.19 -9.15
CA ALA A 109 0.20 -6.02 -9.94
C ALA A 109 0.48 -6.21 -11.44
N ALA A 110 1.61 -6.82 -11.78
CA ALA A 110 1.94 -7.17 -13.16
C ALA A 110 0.93 -8.17 -13.74
N ALA A 111 0.58 -9.22 -12.99
CA ALA A 111 -0.44 -10.19 -13.39
C ALA A 111 -1.82 -9.54 -13.59
N ARG A 112 -2.17 -8.58 -12.73
CA ARG A 112 -3.43 -7.82 -12.80
C ARG A 112 -3.44 -6.76 -13.90
N ARG A 113 -2.27 -6.41 -14.45
CA ARG A 113 -2.06 -5.24 -15.33
C ARG A 113 -2.50 -3.95 -14.64
N GLN A 114 -2.22 -3.85 -13.34
CA GLN A 114 -2.54 -2.69 -12.53
C GLN A 114 -1.87 -1.44 -13.08
N GLN A 115 -2.62 -0.34 -13.17
CA GLN A 115 -2.03 0.97 -13.42
C GLN A 115 -1.23 1.39 -12.18
N GLY A 116 0.09 1.50 -12.32
CA GLY A 116 0.92 2.00 -11.23
C GLY A 116 2.41 1.97 -11.51
N THR A 117 3.15 2.54 -10.56
CA THR A 117 4.61 2.64 -10.56
C THR A 117 5.14 2.02 -9.27
N MET A 118 6.04 1.05 -9.40
CA MET A 118 6.59 0.30 -8.28
C MET A 118 8.11 0.43 -8.31
N ARG A 119 8.67 1.14 -7.32
CA ARG A 119 10.06 1.60 -7.31
C ARG A 119 10.85 0.94 -6.19
N MET A 120 12.01 0.41 -6.57
CA MET A 120 13.05 -0.01 -5.63
C MET A 120 14.10 1.09 -5.56
N GLN A 121 14.28 1.71 -4.38
CA GLN A 121 15.13 2.88 -4.20
C GLN A 121 16.53 2.48 -3.71
N PRO A 122 17.57 2.58 -4.57
CA PRO A 122 18.89 2.05 -4.26
C PRO A 122 19.52 2.70 -3.03
N GLY A 123 19.94 1.88 -2.06
CA GLY A 123 20.70 2.33 -0.90
C GLY A 123 19.86 2.87 0.26
N TYR A 124 18.55 3.03 0.09
CA TYR A 124 17.64 3.50 1.13
C TYR A 124 17.19 2.37 2.06
N ASP A 125 16.89 2.72 3.31
CA ASP A 125 16.44 1.84 4.39
C ASP A 125 14.94 2.04 4.71
N HIS A 126 14.48 1.53 5.85
CA HIS A 126 13.09 1.66 6.32
C HIS A 126 12.78 2.98 7.07
N SER A 127 13.74 3.92 7.11
CA SER A 127 13.65 5.06 8.01
C SER A 127 12.81 6.20 7.45
N TYR A 128 12.52 7.20 8.28
CA TYR A 128 11.92 8.44 7.82
C TYR A 128 12.84 9.29 6.92
N PHE A 129 14.16 9.01 6.85
CA PHE A 129 15.03 9.64 5.85
C PHE A 129 14.70 9.13 4.45
N PHE A 130 14.38 7.85 4.31
CA PHE A 130 13.84 7.29 3.08
C PHE A 130 12.49 7.92 2.73
N VAL A 131 11.54 7.92 3.69
CA VAL A 131 10.21 8.49 3.47
C VAL A 131 10.29 9.97 3.09
N SER A 132 11.07 10.78 3.80
CA SER A 132 11.17 12.22 3.53
C SER A 132 11.81 12.54 2.17
N THR A 133 12.71 11.69 1.69
CA THR A 133 13.37 11.86 0.38
C THR A 133 12.35 11.79 -0.76
N PHE A 134 11.38 10.89 -0.68
CA PHE A 134 10.43 10.61 -1.76
C PHE A 134 9.01 11.10 -1.47
N MET A 135 8.78 11.80 -0.35
CA MET A 135 7.47 12.33 0.02
C MET A 135 6.91 13.31 -1.01
N GLU A 136 7.77 14.16 -1.58
CA GLU A 136 7.37 15.12 -2.62
C GLU A 136 6.73 14.40 -3.82
N ASP A 137 7.33 13.31 -4.29
CA ASP A 137 6.79 12.49 -5.38
C ASP A 137 5.41 11.93 -5.05
N HIS A 138 5.22 11.43 -3.83
CA HIS A 138 3.93 10.87 -3.40
C HIS A 138 2.85 11.95 -3.28
N VAL A 139 3.20 13.14 -2.79
CA VAL A 139 2.27 14.28 -2.72
C VAL A 139 1.89 14.72 -4.13
N ALA A 140 2.85 14.86 -5.04
CA ALA A 140 2.59 15.22 -6.44
C ALA A 140 1.72 14.18 -7.16
N PHE A 141 2.03 12.90 -6.98
CA PHE A 141 1.26 11.77 -7.50
C PHE A 141 -0.21 11.81 -7.05
N HIS A 142 -0.45 12.06 -5.76
CA HIS A 142 -1.81 12.18 -5.24
C HIS A 142 -2.51 13.43 -5.75
N ALA A 143 -1.80 14.57 -5.82
CA ALA A 143 -2.35 15.81 -6.35
C ALA A 143 -2.80 15.64 -7.81
N GLU A 144 -2.00 14.99 -8.66
CA GLU A 144 -2.34 14.72 -10.05
C GLU A 144 -3.65 13.92 -10.16
N ALA A 145 -3.81 12.85 -9.37
CA ALA A 145 -5.03 12.04 -9.37
C ALA A 145 -6.26 12.71 -8.72
N LEU A 146 -6.07 13.77 -7.93
CA LEU A 146 -7.15 14.52 -7.28
C LEU A 146 -7.63 15.72 -8.11
N TYR A 147 -6.79 16.25 -9.00
CA TYR A 147 -7.11 17.41 -9.83
C TYR A 147 -7.28 17.08 -11.33
N GLY A 148 -6.66 16.01 -11.82
CA GLY A 148 -6.84 15.49 -13.18
C GLY A 148 -8.13 14.70 -13.33
#